data_AF-A0A6A7N0N0-F1
#
_entry.id   AF-A0A6A7N0N0-F1
#
_cell.length_a   1.000
_cell.length_b   1.000
_cell.length_c   1.000
_cell.angle_alpha   90.00
_cell.angle_beta   90.00
_cell.angle_gamma   90.00
#
_symmetry.space_group_name_H-M   'P 1'
#
loop_
_entity.id
_entity.type
_entity.pdbx_description
1 polymer ?
#
loop_
_entity_poly.entity_id
_entity_poly.type
_entity_poly.pdbx_seq_one_letter_code
_entity_poly.pdbx_strand_id
1 'polypeptide(L)'
;MRKIVRISENEGRPVRMRFSRLRTRLWAEAVRRAVGCRCFQDLELVLGIDGRWEGIWSRYSRGLASPSERHIRRIEKKYPGTAKHFLARFWDLLQEREYTWEELDACFWSLPDELQALAPGGRNDSFGHVRQSNEDLQKFIVEIHIALESPDNYMHALTALLYALRQAYMKRDGVMVLWYYLVIAEVSSSLSQHLVLEPLSVWLMLHIVEPMRYMRFGDPEIDEIWFLHRTDYIDRTKSTAESFNLLKCLFELCLALHG
;
A
#
# COMPACT_ATOMS: atom_id res chain seq x y z
N MET A 1 8.55 6.18 28.53
CA MET A 1 9.41 7.16 27.82
C MET A 1 9.37 6.86 26.32
N ARG A 2 8.69 7.69 25.52
CA ARG A 2 8.67 7.54 24.05
C ARG A 2 10.00 8.03 23.49
N LYS A 3 10.75 7.15 22.83
CA LYS A 3 12.00 7.49 22.15
C LYS A 3 11.63 8.19 20.85
N ILE A 4 11.63 9.52 20.86
CA ILE A 4 11.52 10.34 19.64
C ILE A 4 12.71 9.97 18.78
N VAL A 5 12.47 9.28 17.66
CA VAL A 5 13.49 9.05 16.65
C VAL A 5 13.83 10.43 16.08
N ARG A 6 14.96 11.00 16.51
CA ARG A 6 15.54 12.18 15.87
C ARG A 6 15.86 11.79 14.43
N ILE A 7 15.08 12.31 13.49
CA ILE A 7 15.44 12.36 12.08
C ILE A 7 16.77 13.12 12.04
N SER A 8 17.85 12.46 11.65
CA SER A 8 19.15 13.12 11.54
C SER A 8 19.04 14.23 10.49
N GLU A 9 19.11 15.47 10.96
CA GLU A 9 19.34 16.66 10.16
C GLU A 9 20.78 16.61 9.65
N ASN A 10 21.05 15.76 8.65
CA ASN A 10 22.24 15.93 7.85
C ASN A 10 22.03 17.17 6.97
N GLU A 11 22.91 18.15 7.19
CA GLU A 11 22.91 19.49 6.64
C GLU A 11 22.48 19.56 5.17
N GLY A 12 21.40 20.32 4.93
CA GLY A 12 21.03 20.85 3.62
C GLY A 12 19.93 20.13 2.83
N ARG A 13 19.51 18.90 3.18
CA ARG A 13 18.35 18.25 2.53
C ARG A 13 17.56 17.38 3.52
N PRO A 14 16.26 17.66 3.75
CA PRO A 14 15.44 16.79 4.61
C PRO A 14 15.45 15.36 4.05
N VAL A 15 15.82 14.40 4.90
CA VAL A 15 15.80 12.97 4.54
C VAL A 15 14.38 12.61 4.14
N ARG A 16 14.18 12.38 2.84
CA ARG A 16 12.87 11.99 2.34
C ARG A 16 12.46 10.63 2.88
N MET A 17 11.25 10.58 3.43
CA MET A 17 10.60 9.33 3.80
C MET A 17 10.59 8.37 2.61
N ARG A 18 10.87 7.09 2.89
CA ARG A 18 10.94 6.01 1.89
C ARG A 18 9.72 5.96 0.96
N PHE A 19 8.52 6.13 1.49
CA PHE A 19 7.26 6.13 0.73
C PHE A 19 7.18 7.28 -0.28
N SER A 20 7.72 8.46 0.08
CA SER A 20 7.77 9.59 -0.84
C SER A 20 8.68 9.31 -2.04
N ARG A 21 9.76 8.54 -1.86
CA ARG A 21 10.63 8.11 -2.95
C ARG A 21 9.88 7.16 -3.87
N LEU A 22 9.30 6.09 -3.33
CA LEU A 22 8.55 5.09 -4.12
C LEU A 22 7.38 5.72 -4.87
N ARG A 23 6.59 6.56 -4.20
CA ARG A 23 5.50 7.35 -4.81
C ARG A 23 5.94 8.14 -6.03
N THR A 24 7.10 8.80 -5.92
CA THR A 24 7.64 9.56 -7.05
C THR A 24 8.09 8.64 -8.19
N ARG A 25 8.73 7.51 -7.86
CA ARG A 25 9.20 6.53 -8.85
C ARG A 25 8.04 5.93 -9.64
N LEU A 26 6.98 5.49 -8.95
CA LEU A 26 5.79 4.92 -9.59
C LEU A 26 5.11 5.94 -10.50
N TRP A 27 4.95 7.18 -10.03
CA TRP A 27 4.39 8.25 -10.86
C TRP A 27 5.24 8.53 -12.09
N ALA A 28 6.56 8.64 -11.95
CA ALA A 28 7.44 8.87 -13.09
C ALA A 28 7.38 7.75 -14.13
N GLU A 29 7.32 6.50 -13.67
CA GLU A 29 7.16 5.32 -14.52
C GLU A 29 5.82 5.30 -15.24
N ALA A 30 4.73 5.66 -14.54
CA ALA A 30 3.41 5.81 -15.14
C ALA A 30 3.41 6.85 -16.27
N VAL A 31 4.03 8.01 -16.04
CA VAL A 31 4.15 9.05 -17.04
C VAL A 31 4.97 8.57 -18.23
N ARG A 32 6.13 7.94 -17.99
CA ARG A 32 6.99 7.40 -19.06
C ARG A 32 6.22 6.46 -19.99
N ARG A 33 5.42 5.57 -19.41
CA ARG A 33 4.60 4.62 -20.16
C ARG A 33 3.46 5.29 -20.89
N ALA A 34 2.76 6.22 -20.26
CA ALA A 34 1.67 6.96 -20.90
C ALA A 34 2.15 7.79 -22.11
N VAL A 35 3.38 8.31 -22.07
CA VAL A 35 3.99 9.01 -23.20
C VAL A 35 4.53 8.05 -24.27
N GLY A 36 4.78 6.78 -23.93
CA GLY A 36 5.34 5.78 -24.84
C GLY A 36 6.86 5.87 -25.01
N CYS A 37 7.56 6.50 -24.05
CA CYS A 37 9.02 6.65 -24.09
C CYS A 37 9.73 5.37 -23.65
N ARG A 38 10.86 5.02 -24.27
CA ARG A 38 11.65 3.82 -23.93
C ARG A 38 12.48 4.02 -22.66
N CYS A 39 12.96 5.24 -22.46
CA CYS A 39 13.75 5.61 -21.28
C CYS A 39 13.34 6.98 -20.72
N PHE A 40 13.88 7.35 -19.55
CA PHE A 40 13.59 8.65 -18.93
C PHE A 40 14.26 9.83 -19.65
N GLN A 41 15.33 9.57 -20.42
CA GLN A 41 15.96 10.59 -21.27
C GLN A 41 15.02 11.02 -22.39
N ASP A 42 14.38 10.07 -23.08
CA ASP A 42 13.38 10.37 -24.12
C ASP A 42 12.21 11.18 -23.54
N LEU A 43 11.78 10.83 -22.32
CA LEU A 43 10.69 11.52 -21.64
C LEU A 43 11.01 12.99 -21.38
N GLU A 44 12.26 13.30 -21.07
CA GLU A 44 12.74 14.66 -20.87
C GLU A 44 12.76 15.47 -22.16
N LEU A 45 13.07 14.85 -23.30
CA LEU A 45 12.98 15.50 -24.61
C LEU A 45 11.53 15.87 -24.97
N VAL A 46 10.56 15.03 -24.58
CA VAL A 46 9.14 15.24 -24.92
C VAL A 46 8.45 16.21 -23.97
N LEU A 47 8.66 16.06 -22.67
CA LEU A 47 7.94 16.84 -21.64
C LEU A 47 8.73 18.05 -21.13
N GLY A 48 10.01 18.14 -21.48
CA GLY A 48 10.93 19.15 -21.01
C GLY A 48 11.27 19.00 -19.52
N ILE A 49 11.91 20.03 -19.01
CA ILE A 49 12.36 20.14 -17.62
C ILE A 49 11.24 20.60 -16.67
N ASP A 50 11.38 20.29 -15.38
CA ASP A 50 10.58 20.90 -14.30
C ASP A 50 11.43 21.95 -13.57
N GLY A 51 11.13 23.22 -13.83
CA GLY A 51 11.93 24.33 -13.30
C GLY A 51 13.31 24.41 -13.96
N ARG A 52 14.39 24.35 -13.15
CA ARG A 52 15.78 24.57 -13.60
C ARG A 52 16.64 23.30 -13.65
N TRP A 53 16.04 22.13 -13.43
CA TRP A 53 16.80 20.90 -13.28
C TRP A 53 16.83 20.11 -14.59
N GLU A 54 18.03 19.96 -15.15
CA GLU A 54 18.30 18.92 -16.14
C GLU A 54 18.31 17.53 -15.48
N GLY A 55 17.90 16.52 -16.23
CA GLY A 55 17.80 15.15 -15.76
C GLY A 55 16.62 14.94 -14.82
N ILE A 56 15.57 15.79 -14.83
CA ILE A 56 14.55 15.76 -13.77
C ILE A 56 13.81 14.42 -13.74
N TRP A 57 13.50 13.84 -14.90
CA TRP A 57 12.81 12.56 -15.01
C TRP A 57 13.68 11.41 -14.50
N SER A 58 14.99 11.46 -14.75
CA SER A 58 15.97 10.55 -14.15
C SER A 58 16.08 10.71 -12.62
N ARG A 59 15.85 11.91 -12.09
CA ARG A 59 15.80 12.14 -10.63
C ARG A 59 14.50 11.60 -10.05
N TYR A 60 13.37 11.75 -10.74
CA TYR A 60 12.09 11.18 -10.30
C TYR A 60 12.09 9.65 -10.32
N SER A 61 12.65 9.02 -11.36
CA SER A 61 12.77 7.55 -11.45
C SER A 61 13.65 6.92 -10.35
N ARG A 62 14.53 7.73 -9.76
CA ARG A 62 15.33 7.38 -8.58
C ARG A 62 14.74 7.87 -7.25
N GLY A 63 13.62 8.59 -7.27
CA GLY A 63 12.97 9.17 -6.09
C GLY A 63 13.78 10.29 -5.41
N LEU A 64 14.73 10.91 -6.12
CA LEU A 64 15.65 11.93 -5.60
C LEU A 64 15.04 13.35 -5.61
N ALA A 65 13.99 13.58 -6.40
CA ALA A 65 13.21 14.81 -6.46
C ALA A 65 11.72 14.48 -6.29
N SER A 66 10.85 15.46 -6.03
CA SER A 66 9.37 15.29 -6.10
C SER A 66 8.84 16.29 -7.10
N PRO A 67 7.86 15.89 -7.91
CA PRO A 67 7.12 16.87 -8.67
C PRO A 67 6.38 17.83 -7.74
N SER A 68 6.20 19.07 -8.21
CA SER A 68 5.23 20.00 -7.63
C SER A 68 3.82 19.61 -8.03
N GLU A 69 2.81 19.99 -7.25
CA GLU A 69 1.42 19.70 -7.59
C GLU A 69 1.01 20.33 -8.94
N ARG A 70 1.48 21.55 -9.21
CA ARG A 70 1.29 22.22 -10.51
C ARG A 70 1.85 21.38 -11.66
N HIS A 71 3.03 20.77 -11.46
CA HIS A 71 3.64 19.92 -12.48
C HIS A 71 2.81 18.65 -12.70
N ILE A 72 2.37 17.98 -11.63
CA ILE A 72 1.50 16.79 -11.72
C ILE A 72 0.23 17.12 -12.53
N ARG A 73 -0.48 18.19 -12.16
CA ARG A 73 -1.72 18.62 -12.86
C ARG A 73 -1.48 18.96 -14.33
N ARG A 74 -0.31 19.54 -14.67
CA ARG A 74 0.07 19.84 -16.05
C ARG A 74 0.27 18.55 -16.86
N ILE A 75 0.93 17.55 -16.28
CA ILE A 75 1.13 16.25 -16.93
C ILE A 75 -0.20 15.52 -17.06
N GLU A 76 -1.03 15.48 -16.02
CA GLU A 76 -2.36 14.88 -16.03
C GLU A 76 -3.26 15.44 -17.15
N LYS A 77 -3.20 16.75 -17.39
CA LYS A 77 -3.96 17.39 -18.49
C LYS A 77 -3.55 16.85 -19.88
N LYS A 78 -2.28 16.44 -20.06
CA LYS A 78 -1.78 15.91 -21.33
C LYS A 78 -1.89 14.38 -21.41
N TYR A 79 -1.72 13.70 -20.28
CA TYR A 79 -1.72 12.25 -20.12
C TYR A 79 -2.59 11.88 -18.91
N PRO A 80 -3.92 11.77 -19.11
CA PRO A 80 -4.87 11.47 -18.04
C PRO A 80 -4.58 10.12 -17.36
N GLY A 81 -4.90 10.02 -16.08
CA GLY A 81 -4.69 8.84 -15.26
C GLY A 81 -3.27 8.68 -14.72
N THR A 82 -2.35 9.63 -14.96
CA THR A 82 -0.99 9.55 -14.41
C THR A 82 -0.96 10.02 -12.95
N ALA A 83 -1.73 11.05 -12.60
CA ALA A 83 -1.73 11.67 -11.28
C ALA A 83 -2.14 10.73 -10.14
N LYS A 84 -3.02 9.75 -10.38
CA LYS A 84 -3.49 8.81 -9.35
C LYS A 84 -2.35 8.04 -8.68
N HIS A 85 -1.28 7.73 -9.41
CA HIS A 85 -0.10 7.06 -8.85
C HIS A 85 0.65 7.92 -7.81
N PHE A 86 0.49 9.24 -7.85
CA PHE A 86 1.11 10.16 -6.89
C PHE A 86 0.13 10.66 -5.83
N LEU A 87 -1.12 10.92 -6.20
CA LEU A 87 -2.11 11.60 -5.33
C LEU A 87 -3.04 10.64 -4.58
N ALA A 88 -2.97 9.33 -4.82
CA ALA A 88 -3.83 8.37 -4.14
C ALA A 88 -3.64 8.36 -2.61
N ARG A 89 -4.76 8.20 -1.89
CA ARG A 89 -4.80 8.04 -0.42
C ARG A 89 -4.09 6.78 0.08
N PHE A 90 -3.90 5.79 -0.79
CA PHE A 90 -2.99 4.66 -0.60
C PHE A 90 -1.69 5.04 0.12
N TRP A 91 -1.05 6.15 -0.28
CA TRP A 91 0.22 6.59 0.30
C TRP A 91 0.12 7.04 1.76
N ASP A 92 -1.04 7.57 2.15
CA ASP A 92 -1.30 8.03 3.51
C ASP A 92 -1.41 6.82 4.45
N LEU A 93 -1.98 5.71 3.97
CA LEU A 93 -2.20 4.46 4.72
C LEU A 93 -0.94 3.60 4.87
N LEU A 94 0.16 3.92 4.17
CA LEU A 94 1.44 3.23 4.29
C LEU A 94 2.32 3.77 5.43
N GLN A 95 1.97 4.92 6.02
CA GLN A 95 2.80 5.53 7.06
C GLN A 95 2.83 4.66 8.33
N GLU A 96 3.99 4.56 8.95
CA GLU A 96 4.20 3.84 10.21
C GLU A 96 3.78 4.69 11.41
N ARG A 97 2.48 4.87 11.56
CA ARG A 97 1.90 5.63 12.66
C ARG A 97 0.56 5.05 13.07
N GLU A 98 0.10 5.48 14.23
CA GLU A 98 -1.29 5.30 14.63
C GLU A 98 -2.18 6.21 13.77
N TYR A 99 -3.36 5.70 13.40
CA TYR A 99 -4.37 6.42 12.64
C TYR A 99 -5.55 6.71 13.57
N THR A 100 -6.22 7.84 13.35
CA THR A 100 -7.54 8.07 13.95
C THR A 100 -8.63 7.53 13.03
N TRP A 101 -9.84 7.33 13.57
CA TRP A 101 -10.98 6.88 12.77
C TRP A 101 -11.34 7.91 11.69
N GLU A 102 -11.24 9.19 12.00
CA GLU A 102 -11.49 10.28 11.04
C GLU A 102 -10.53 10.23 9.84
N GLU A 103 -9.27 9.87 10.07
CA GLU A 103 -8.27 9.75 9.00
C GLU A 103 -8.55 8.54 8.09
N LEU A 104 -8.99 7.42 8.69
CA LEU A 104 -9.42 6.25 7.92
C LEU A 104 -10.70 6.52 7.14
N ASP A 105 -11.68 7.20 7.75
CA ASP A 105 -12.92 7.61 7.09
C ASP A 105 -12.62 8.49 5.87
N ALA A 106 -11.70 9.45 5.99
CA ALA A 106 -11.31 10.29 4.87
C ALA A 106 -10.70 9.49 3.70
N CYS A 107 -10.07 8.34 3.97
CA CYS A 107 -9.61 7.43 2.94
C CYS A 107 -10.76 6.63 2.33
N PHE A 108 -11.68 6.12 3.18
CA PHE A 108 -12.88 5.39 2.73
C PHE A 108 -13.74 6.23 1.79
N TRP A 109 -14.09 7.46 2.17
CA TRP A 109 -14.90 8.37 1.37
C TRP A 109 -14.21 8.87 0.08
N SER A 110 -12.93 8.56 -0.11
CA SER A 110 -12.22 8.83 -1.36
C SER A 110 -12.31 7.69 -2.38
N LEU A 111 -12.81 6.53 -1.96
CA LEU A 111 -12.98 5.37 -2.83
C LEU A 111 -14.23 5.55 -3.73
N PRO A 112 -14.26 4.94 -4.92
CA PRO A 112 -15.49 4.77 -5.69
C PRO A 112 -16.57 4.03 -4.88
N ASP A 113 -17.84 4.31 -5.14
CA ASP A 113 -18.97 3.75 -4.41
C ASP A 113 -18.98 2.22 -4.41
N GLU A 114 -18.54 1.61 -5.52
CA GLU A 114 -18.43 0.16 -5.64
C GLU A 114 -17.43 -0.42 -4.64
N LEU A 115 -16.29 0.25 -4.44
CA LEU A 115 -15.27 -0.18 -3.48
C LEU A 115 -15.61 0.22 -2.04
N GLN A 116 -16.38 1.29 -1.84
CA GLN A 116 -16.93 1.63 -0.53
C GLN A 116 -17.90 0.56 -0.04
N ALA A 117 -18.77 0.05 -0.92
CA ALA A 117 -19.73 -1.00 -0.57
C ALA A 117 -19.07 -2.33 -0.17
N LEU A 118 -17.81 -2.53 -0.59
CA LEU A 118 -17.04 -3.73 -0.32
C LEU A 118 -16.15 -3.62 0.92
N ALA A 119 -15.71 -2.41 1.26
CA ALA A 119 -14.85 -2.21 2.41
C ALA A 119 -15.67 -2.38 3.71
N PRO A 120 -15.18 -3.18 4.68
CA PRO A 120 -15.87 -3.39 5.95
C PRO A 120 -16.04 -2.06 6.68
N GLY A 121 -17.16 -1.83 7.37
CA GLY A 121 -17.25 -0.78 8.38
C GLY A 121 -17.21 0.66 7.85
N GLY A 122 -18.19 1.04 7.03
CA GLY A 122 -18.56 2.45 6.91
C GLY A 122 -19.08 2.98 8.26
N ARG A 123 -18.92 4.29 8.51
CA ARG A 123 -19.30 4.99 9.76
C ARG A 123 -20.76 4.78 10.23
N ASN A 124 -21.62 4.18 9.39
CA ASN A 124 -23.03 3.93 9.62
C ASN A 124 -23.38 2.49 10.02
N ASP A 125 -22.42 1.68 10.48
CA ASP A 125 -22.72 0.42 11.15
C ASP A 125 -23.26 0.67 12.57
N SER A 126 -24.48 1.23 12.61
CA SER A 126 -25.44 1.00 13.69
C SER A 126 -25.93 -0.46 13.70
N PHE A 127 -25.61 -1.21 12.65
CA PHE A 127 -25.70 -2.67 12.59
C PHE A 127 -24.38 -3.22 13.10
N GLY A 128 -24.38 -3.64 14.37
CA GLY A 128 -23.21 -4.19 15.02
C GLY A 128 -22.51 -5.24 14.17
N HIS A 129 -21.19 -5.20 14.19
CA HIS A 129 -20.25 -6.26 13.82
C HIS A 129 -20.93 -7.47 13.16
N VAL A 130 -21.30 -7.35 11.89
CA VAL A 130 -21.44 -8.55 11.09
C VAL A 130 -20.03 -9.09 11.06
N ARG A 131 -19.75 -10.15 11.84
CA ARG A 131 -18.61 -11.03 11.56
C ARG A 131 -18.70 -11.27 10.07
N GLN A 132 -17.79 -10.69 9.29
CA GLN A 132 -17.79 -10.91 7.86
C GLN A 132 -17.78 -12.41 7.69
N SER A 133 -18.84 -12.94 7.07
CA SER A 133 -18.87 -14.36 6.78
C SER A 133 -17.67 -14.66 5.88
N ASN A 134 -17.19 -15.91 5.89
CA ASN A 134 -16.17 -16.32 4.93
C ASN A 134 -16.62 -15.98 3.48
N GLU A 135 -17.93 -16.00 3.21
CA GLU A 135 -18.51 -15.61 1.92
C GLU A 135 -18.31 -14.12 1.61
N ASP A 136 -18.55 -13.22 2.56
CA ASP A 136 -18.35 -11.77 2.38
C ASP A 136 -16.89 -11.45 2.10
N LEU A 137 -15.98 -12.13 2.78
CA LEU A 137 -14.56 -11.95 2.57
C LEU A 137 -14.10 -12.50 1.22
N GLN A 138 -14.57 -13.69 0.82
CA GLN A 138 -14.29 -14.23 -0.50
C GLN A 138 -14.80 -13.30 -1.61
N LYS A 139 -15.99 -12.73 -1.43
CA LYS A 139 -16.52 -11.70 -2.33
C LYS A 139 -15.63 -10.47 -2.37
N PHE A 140 -15.18 -9.96 -1.21
CA PHE A 140 -14.23 -8.85 -1.14
C PHE A 140 -12.94 -9.16 -1.91
N ILE A 141 -12.38 -10.36 -1.75
CA ILE A 141 -11.16 -10.80 -2.45
C ILE A 141 -11.37 -10.78 -3.97
N VAL A 142 -12.45 -11.38 -4.45
CA VAL A 142 -12.76 -11.43 -5.89
C VAL A 142 -12.89 -10.03 -6.47
N GLU A 143 -13.63 -9.15 -5.80
CA GLU A 143 -13.85 -7.78 -6.27
C GLU A 143 -12.57 -6.93 -6.23
N ILE A 144 -11.72 -7.12 -5.22
CA ILE A 144 -10.39 -6.51 -5.18
C ILE A 144 -9.55 -6.97 -6.37
N HIS A 145 -9.55 -8.27 -6.70
CA HIS A 145 -8.85 -8.78 -7.88
C HIS A 145 -9.36 -8.15 -9.17
N ILE A 146 -10.67 -8.11 -9.38
CA ILE A 146 -11.29 -7.45 -10.54
C ILE A 146 -10.88 -5.97 -10.62
N ALA A 147 -10.92 -5.26 -9.49
CA ALA A 147 -10.57 -3.85 -9.43
C ALA A 147 -9.06 -3.60 -9.66
N LEU A 148 -8.19 -4.56 -9.33
CA LEU A 148 -6.75 -4.49 -9.58
C LEU A 148 -6.38 -4.72 -11.05
N GLU A 149 -7.19 -5.48 -11.78
CA GLU A 149 -7.03 -5.65 -13.23
C GLU A 149 -7.47 -4.41 -14.00
N SER A 150 -8.36 -3.61 -13.42
CA SER A 150 -8.81 -2.36 -14.02
C SER A 150 -7.73 -1.26 -13.91
N PRO A 151 -7.26 -0.70 -15.04
CA PRO A 151 -6.32 0.42 -15.05
C PRO A 151 -6.83 1.62 -14.26
N ASP A 152 -8.15 1.79 -14.13
CA ASP A 152 -8.74 2.95 -13.45
C ASP A 152 -8.93 2.74 -11.95
N ASN A 153 -9.07 1.50 -11.51
CA ASN A 153 -9.44 1.19 -10.12
C ASN A 153 -8.33 0.60 -9.27
N TYR A 154 -7.21 0.13 -9.84
CA TYR A 154 -6.22 -0.60 -9.04
C TYR A 154 -5.66 0.21 -7.84
N MET A 155 -5.47 1.53 -7.95
CA MET A 155 -5.02 2.34 -6.79
C MET A 155 -6.10 2.43 -5.72
N HIS A 156 -7.37 2.49 -6.13
CA HIS A 156 -8.50 2.48 -5.20
C HIS A 156 -8.65 1.11 -4.54
N ALA A 157 -8.47 0.02 -5.28
CA ALA A 157 -8.46 -1.34 -4.75
C ALA A 157 -7.37 -1.52 -3.67
N LEU A 158 -6.14 -1.08 -3.96
CA LEU A 158 -5.05 -1.09 -2.98
C LEU A 158 -5.36 -0.19 -1.77
N THR A 159 -6.03 0.94 -1.98
CA THR A 159 -6.45 1.83 -0.88
C THR A 159 -7.50 1.15 -0.02
N ALA A 160 -8.50 0.49 -0.61
CA ALA A 160 -9.55 -0.24 0.09
C ALA A 160 -8.99 -1.41 0.92
N LEU A 161 -8.06 -2.18 0.33
CA LEU A 161 -7.37 -3.26 1.01
C LEU A 161 -6.56 -2.77 2.21
N LEU A 162 -5.77 -1.70 2.04
CA LEU A 162 -5.03 -1.10 3.16
C LEU A 162 -5.96 -0.51 4.22
N TYR A 163 -7.06 0.13 3.81
CA TYR A 163 -8.05 0.67 4.73
C TYR A 163 -8.65 -0.43 5.62
N ALA A 164 -9.09 -1.54 5.01
CA ALA A 164 -9.64 -2.69 5.73
C ALA A 164 -8.63 -3.28 6.72
N LEU A 165 -7.36 -3.40 6.30
CA LEU A 165 -6.28 -3.83 7.17
C LEU A 165 -6.04 -2.86 8.34
N ARG A 166 -6.00 -1.54 8.09
CA ARG A 166 -5.80 -0.54 9.15
C ARG A 166 -6.96 -0.52 10.13
N GLN A 167 -8.18 -0.75 9.69
CA GLN A 167 -9.31 -0.93 10.59
C GLN A 167 -9.17 -2.14 11.48
N ALA A 168 -8.77 -3.29 10.92
CA ALA A 168 -8.53 -4.51 11.69
C ALA A 168 -7.44 -4.26 12.75
N TYR A 169 -6.40 -3.48 12.43
CA TYR A 169 -5.40 -3.04 13.40
C TYR A 169 -5.98 -2.19 14.53
N MET A 170 -6.77 -1.18 14.20
CA MET A 170 -7.37 -0.30 15.21
C MET A 170 -8.31 -1.07 16.15
N LYS A 171 -9.01 -2.09 15.63
CA LYS A 171 -9.88 -2.99 16.38
C LYS A 171 -9.12 -4.10 17.13
N ARG A 172 -7.82 -4.28 16.84
CA ARG A 172 -6.98 -5.40 17.33
C ARG A 172 -7.54 -6.78 16.98
N ASP A 173 -8.21 -6.87 15.84
CA ASP A 173 -8.82 -8.09 15.33
C ASP A 173 -7.77 -8.92 14.58
N GLY A 174 -7.19 -9.90 15.27
CA GLY A 174 -6.11 -10.72 14.73
C GLY A 174 -6.53 -11.56 13.54
N VAL A 175 -7.72 -12.15 13.59
CA VAL A 175 -8.24 -13.00 12.50
C VAL A 175 -8.41 -12.16 11.23
N MET A 176 -9.05 -10.99 11.33
CA MET A 176 -9.24 -10.11 10.17
C MET A 176 -7.92 -9.59 9.60
N VAL A 177 -6.95 -9.32 10.47
CA VAL A 177 -5.60 -8.98 10.02
C VAL A 177 -5.02 -10.12 9.18
N LEU A 178 -4.97 -11.35 9.71
CA LEU A 178 -4.41 -12.50 8.99
C LEU A 178 -5.09 -12.73 7.64
N TRP A 179 -6.41 -12.58 7.59
CA TRP A 179 -7.17 -12.63 6.34
C TRP A 179 -6.70 -11.59 5.33
N TYR A 180 -6.65 -10.30 5.67
CA TYR A 180 -6.20 -9.28 4.72
C TYR A 180 -4.75 -9.47 4.29
N TYR A 181 -3.90 -10.06 5.14
CA TYR A 181 -2.56 -10.46 4.73
C TYR A 181 -2.55 -11.50 3.62
N LEU A 182 -3.40 -12.52 3.73
CA LEU A 182 -3.54 -13.52 2.67
C LEU A 182 -3.97 -12.86 1.36
N VAL A 183 -4.93 -11.93 1.42
CA VAL A 183 -5.37 -11.16 0.25
C VAL A 183 -4.21 -10.34 -0.34
N ILE A 184 -3.44 -9.63 0.49
CA ILE A 184 -2.30 -8.84 0.02
C ILE A 184 -1.24 -9.77 -0.60
N ALA A 185 -0.97 -10.93 -0.01
CA ALA A 185 0.00 -11.87 -0.54
C ALA A 185 -0.41 -12.37 -1.94
N GLU A 186 -1.69 -12.70 -2.12
CA GLU A 186 -2.27 -13.12 -3.40
C GLU A 186 -2.21 -11.99 -4.44
N VAL A 187 -2.66 -10.79 -4.05
CA VAL A 187 -2.61 -9.58 -4.88
C VAL A 187 -1.18 -9.21 -5.26
N SER A 188 -0.21 -9.38 -4.37
CA SER A 188 1.21 -9.08 -4.64
C SER A 188 1.77 -9.91 -5.79
N SER A 189 1.31 -11.15 -5.98
CA SER A 189 1.63 -11.94 -7.16
C SER A 189 1.11 -11.27 -8.44
N SER A 190 -0.11 -10.76 -8.44
CA SER A 190 -0.69 -10.01 -9.57
C SER A 190 0.04 -8.67 -9.81
N LEU A 191 0.40 -7.96 -8.75
CA LEU A 191 1.15 -6.70 -8.84
C LEU A 191 2.55 -6.89 -9.46
N SER A 192 3.18 -8.06 -9.26
CA SER A 192 4.50 -8.36 -9.83
C SER A 192 4.48 -8.42 -11.36
N GLN A 193 3.31 -8.71 -11.95
CA GLN A 193 3.11 -8.71 -13.40
C GLN A 193 2.63 -7.34 -13.91
N HIS A 194 2.20 -6.45 -13.01
CA HIS A 194 1.68 -5.14 -13.39
C HIS A 194 2.82 -4.18 -13.77
N LEU A 195 2.82 -3.75 -15.04
CA LEU A 195 3.84 -2.94 -15.67
C LEU A 195 4.29 -1.68 -14.91
N VAL A 196 3.36 -1.03 -14.19
CA VAL A 196 3.67 0.15 -13.36
C VAL A 196 3.90 -0.21 -11.90
N LEU A 197 3.25 -1.25 -11.38
CA LEU A 197 3.16 -1.52 -9.94
C LEU A 197 4.08 -2.66 -9.50
N GLU A 198 4.81 -3.30 -10.40
CA GLU A 198 5.84 -4.27 -10.08
C GLU A 198 6.75 -3.77 -8.93
N PRO A 199 7.25 -2.51 -8.91
CA PRO A 199 8.08 -2.03 -7.81
C PRO A 199 7.36 -2.00 -6.46
N LEU A 200 6.02 -1.99 -6.46
CA LEU A 200 5.18 -2.00 -5.27
C LEU A 200 4.98 -3.42 -4.72
N SER A 201 4.94 -4.46 -5.55
CA SER A 201 4.63 -5.86 -5.14
C SER A 201 5.49 -6.39 -3.98
N VAL A 202 6.82 -6.30 -4.13
CA VAL A 202 7.81 -6.71 -3.11
C VAL A 202 7.81 -5.74 -1.93
N TRP A 203 7.61 -4.45 -2.19
CA TRP A 203 7.65 -3.40 -1.17
C TRP A 203 6.44 -3.45 -0.23
N LEU A 204 5.25 -3.62 -0.79
CA LEU A 204 3.97 -3.64 -0.08
C LEU A 204 3.99 -4.69 1.02
N MET A 205 4.45 -5.90 0.71
CA MET A 205 4.56 -7.00 1.66
C MET A 205 5.51 -6.70 2.82
N LEU A 206 6.74 -6.28 2.53
CA LEU A 206 7.74 -5.96 3.55
C LEU A 206 7.23 -4.87 4.52
N HIS A 207 6.50 -3.89 3.99
CA HIS A 207 6.17 -2.66 4.72
C HIS A 207 4.80 -2.69 5.37
N ILE A 208 3.94 -3.63 4.98
CA ILE A 208 2.74 -3.95 5.74
C ILE A 208 3.13 -4.80 6.95
N VAL A 209 4.06 -5.76 6.81
CA VAL A 209 4.58 -6.60 7.91
C VAL A 209 5.29 -5.78 9.02
N GLU A 210 6.10 -4.77 8.67
CA GLU A 210 6.84 -3.96 9.65
C GLU A 210 5.96 -3.27 10.74
N PRO A 211 4.86 -2.56 10.41
CA PRO A 211 3.93 -1.98 11.38
C PRO A 211 3.38 -2.98 12.41
N MET A 212 3.24 -4.24 12.03
CA MET A 212 2.74 -5.27 12.94
C MET A 212 3.78 -5.81 13.91
N ARG A 213 5.05 -5.47 13.72
CA ARG A 213 6.12 -5.86 14.64
C ARG A 213 5.74 -5.60 16.10
N TYR A 214 4.99 -4.55 16.39
CA TYR A 214 4.63 -4.15 17.75
C TYR A 214 3.16 -4.41 18.11
N MET A 215 2.41 -5.05 17.22
CA MET A 215 1.01 -5.30 17.45
C MET A 215 0.83 -6.39 18.51
N ARG A 216 -0.19 -6.21 19.34
CA ARG A 216 -0.71 -7.25 20.21
C ARG A 216 -2.14 -7.54 19.85
N PHE A 217 -2.45 -8.81 19.67
CA PHE A 217 -3.80 -9.25 19.35
C PHE A 217 -4.63 -9.49 20.61
N GLY A 218 -5.95 -9.42 20.47
CA GLY A 218 -6.86 -9.81 21.55
C GLY A 218 -6.83 -11.32 21.83
N ASP A 219 -6.43 -12.11 20.83
CA ASP A 219 -6.30 -13.56 20.89
C ASP A 219 -4.84 -13.96 21.23
N PRO A 220 -4.60 -14.65 22.37
CA PRO A 220 -3.25 -15.05 22.78
C PRO A 220 -2.56 -16.05 21.84
N GLU A 221 -3.29 -16.96 21.21
CA GLU A 221 -2.70 -17.97 20.31
C GLU A 221 -2.21 -17.31 19.03
N ILE A 222 -3.02 -16.40 18.48
CA ILE A 222 -2.63 -15.59 17.32
C ILE A 222 -1.47 -14.65 17.67
N ASP A 223 -1.45 -14.07 18.89
CA ASP A 223 -0.34 -13.24 19.37
C ASP A 223 0.98 -14.01 19.46
N GLU A 224 0.95 -15.26 19.94
CA GLU A 224 2.12 -16.12 20.03
C GLU A 224 2.63 -16.53 18.63
N ILE A 225 1.75 -16.97 17.74
CA ILE A 225 2.12 -17.33 16.36
C ILE A 225 2.71 -16.11 15.63
N TRP A 226 2.09 -14.94 15.82
CA TRP A 226 2.60 -13.69 15.26
C TRP A 226 3.97 -13.32 15.82
N PHE A 227 4.19 -13.50 17.13
CA PHE A 227 5.47 -13.26 17.78
C PHE A 227 6.58 -14.17 17.23
N LEU A 228 6.29 -15.47 17.03
CA LEU A 228 7.21 -16.42 16.42
C LEU A 228 7.54 -16.02 14.98
N HIS A 229 6.53 -15.66 14.19
CA HIS A 229 6.72 -15.18 12.83
C HIS A 229 7.59 -13.93 12.76
N ARG A 230 7.28 -12.92 13.59
CA ARG A 230 8.04 -11.67 13.70
C ARG A 230 9.51 -11.96 13.95
N THR A 231 9.82 -12.87 14.87
CA THR A 231 11.18 -13.22 15.23
C THR A 231 11.92 -13.83 14.04
N ASP A 232 11.29 -14.75 13.30
CA ASP A 232 11.94 -15.42 12.16
C ASP A 232 12.07 -14.51 10.92
N TYR A 233 11.05 -13.70 10.61
CA TYR A 233 11.04 -12.81 9.45
C TYR A 233 11.95 -11.59 9.61
N ILE A 234 11.92 -10.95 10.79
CA ILE A 234 12.65 -9.70 11.04
C ILE A 234 14.13 -9.97 11.28
N ASP A 235 14.47 -11.02 12.02
CA ASP A 235 15.87 -11.27 12.38
C ASP A 235 16.66 -11.91 11.23
N ARG A 236 15.99 -12.51 10.22
CA ARG A 236 16.67 -13.18 9.10
C ARG A 236 16.88 -12.35 7.84
N THR A 237 16.24 -11.18 7.67
CA THR A 237 16.41 -10.21 6.55
C THR A 237 16.58 -10.77 5.12
N LYS A 238 16.23 -12.04 4.90
CA LYS A 238 16.19 -12.70 3.59
C LYS A 238 14.75 -13.08 3.35
N SER A 239 13.91 -12.09 3.03
CA SER A 239 12.55 -12.32 2.57
C SER A 239 12.61 -13.06 1.23
N THR A 240 12.59 -14.39 1.26
CA THR A 240 12.45 -15.22 0.06
C THR A 240 10.97 -15.46 -0.21
N ALA A 241 10.63 -15.82 -1.45
CA ALA A 241 9.30 -16.33 -1.81
C ALA A 241 8.84 -17.48 -0.88
N GLU A 242 9.80 -18.25 -0.34
CA GLU A 242 9.54 -19.36 0.59
C GLU A 242 9.06 -18.86 1.96
N SER A 243 9.62 -17.78 2.49
CA SER A 243 9.12 -17.15 3.73
C SER A 243 7.67 -16.69 3.59
N PHE A 244 7.27 -16.27 2.39
CA PHE A 244 5.89 -15.86 2.10
C PHE A 244 4.93 -17.05 1.97
N ASN A 245 5.34 -18.16 1.35
CA ASN A 245 4.52 -19.36 1.29
C ASN A 245 4.34 -19.99 2.68
N LEU A 246 5.39 -20.00 3.51
CA LEU A 246 5.29 -20.48 4.90
C LEU A 246 4.30 -19.64 5.71
N LEU A 247 4.35 -18.31 5.55
CA LEU A 247 3.41 -17.36 6.13
C LEU A 247 1.97 -17.64 5.72
N LYS A 248 1.74 -17.81 4.41
CA LYS A 248 0.44 -18.16 3.86
C LYS A 248 -0.09 -19.44 4.50
N CYS A 249 0.71 -20.51 4.53
CA CYS A 249 0.33 -21.78 5.15
C CYS A 249 0.03 -21.64 6.66
N LEU A 250 0.83 -20.86 7.40
CA LEU A 250 0.61 -20.63 8.83
C LEU A 250 -0.70 -19.89 9.07
N PHE A 251 -1.01 -18.87 8.27
CA PHE A 251 -2.26 -18.13 8.39
C PHE A 251 -3.47 -18.96 7.96
N GLU A 252 -3.37 -19.73 6.87
CA GLU A 252 -4.41 -20.70 6.47
C GLU A 252 -4.69 -21.71 7.60
N LEU A 253 -3.65 -22.21 8.28
CA LEU A 253 -3.80 -23.11 9.42
C LEU A 253 -4.48 -22.42 10.62
N CYS A 254 -4.06 -21.19 10.97
CA CYS A 254 -4.68 -20.44 12.06
C CYS A 254 -6.17 -20.22 11.81
N LEU A 255 -6.52 -19.83 10.59
CA LEU A 255 -7.90 -19.61 10.18
C LEU A 255 -8.72 -20.90 10.19
N ALA A 256 -8.15 -22.03 9.75
CA ALA A 256 -8.81 -23.33 9.83
C ALA A 256 -9.09 -23.80 11.27
N LEU A 257 -8.31 -23.33 12.24
CA LEU A 257 -8.51 -23.65 13.66
C LEU A 257 -9.53 -22.71 14.35
N HIS A 258 -9.79 -21.52 13.79
CA HIS A 258 -10.55 -20.45 14.44
C HIS A 258 -11.83 -20.04 13.69
N GLY A 259 -12.05 -20.55 12.47
CA GLY A 259 -13.26 -20.34 11.64
C GLY A 259 -14.21 -21.52 11.68
#